data_AF-A0A2I0STN7-F1
#
_entry.id   AF-A0A2I0STN7-F1
#
_cell.length_a   1.000
_cell.length_b   1.000
_cell.length_c   1.000
_cell.angle_alpha   90.00
_cell.angle_beta   90.00
_cell.angle_gamma   90.00
#
_symmetry.space_group_name_H-M   'P 1'
#
loop_
_entity.id
_entity.type
_entity.pdbx_description
1 polymer ?
#
loop_
_entity_poly.entity_id
_entity_poly.type
_entity_poly.pdbx_seq_one_letter_code
_entity_poly.pdbx_strand_id
1 'polypeptide(L)'
;MSSGTLLDLAWDYESEAAGLLVWQRDRRALLESARLFRRMVCNREAVDPGRIAITWTMLIDIPQRWCHQHGYRAVAGHGGYVIQRGDEAMIIAGPGDTLRWDGQRITVEREP
;
A
#
# COMPACT_ATOMS: atom_id res chain seq x y z
N MET A 1 22.33 9.89 10.95
CA MET A 1 22.61 8.69 10.14
C MET A 1 21.26 8.18 9.68
N SER A 2 20.89 8.38 8.41
CA SER A 2 19.64 7.84 7.87
C SER A 2 19.73 6.32 7.94
N SER A 3 18.72 5.67 8.51
CA SER A 3 18.62 4.22 8.51
C SER A 3 18.57 3.72 7.06
N GLY A 4 19.29 2.66 6.74
CA GLY A 4 19.47 2.17 5.36
C GLY A 4 18.26 1.42 4.80
N THR A 5 17.03 1.81 5.14
CA THR A 5 15.82 1.12 4.65
C THR A 5 15.36 1.68 3.31
N LEU A 6 14.61 0.90 2.55
CA LEU A 6 14.00 1.37 1.30
C LEU A 6 12.98 2.49 1.53
N LEU A 7 12.34 2.54 2.70
CA LEU A 7 11.41 3.61 3.04
C LEU A 7 12.15 4.92 3.32
N ASP A 8 13.26 4.85 4.03
CA ASP A 8 14.13 6.01 4.28
C ASP A 8 14.71 6.54 2.97
N LEU A 9 15.18 5.65 2.09
CA LEU A 9 15.61 6.05 0.74
C LEU A 9 14.48 6.70 -0.05
N ALA A 10 13.25 6.19 0.02
CA ALA A 10 12.12 6.85 -0.65
C ALA A 10 11.90 8.28 -0.15
N TRP A 11 11.98 8.50 1.17
CA TRP A 11 11.86 9.83 1.77
C TRP A 11 13.02 10.76 1.42
N ASP A 12 14.26 10.26 1.37
CA ASP A 12 15.42 11.06 0.99
C ASP A 12 15.27 11.58 -0.46
N TYR A 13 14.88 10.69 -1.39
CA TYR A 13 14.64 11.06 -2.79
C TYR A 13 13.46 12.05 -2.95
N GLU A 14 12.38 11.89 -2.18
CA GLU A 14 11.26 12.85 -2.16
C GLU A 14 11.68 14.22 -1.62
N SER A 15 12.49 14.23 -0.57
CA SER A 15 13.01 15.45 0.06
C SER A 15 13.94 16.19 -0.89
N GLU A 16 14.83 15.47 -1.59
CA GLU A 16 15.70 16.04 -2.61
C GLU A 16 14.89 16.60 -3.79
N ALA A 17 13.87 15.88 -4.25
CA ALA A 17 12.97 16.33 -5.31
C ALA A 17 12.16 17.58 -4.92
N ALA A 18 11.83 17.78 -3.64
CA ALA A 18 11.10 18.94 -3.15
C ALA A 18 11.91 20.24 -3.28
N GLY A 19 13.24 20.16 -3.28
CA GLY A 19 14.12 21.30 -3.51
C GLY A 19 14.24 21.74 -4.97
N LEU A 20 13.67 20.97 -5.91
CA LEU A 20 13.76 21.20 -7.35
C LEU A 20 12.46 21.76 -7.94
N LEU A 21 12.59 22.51 -9.03
CA LEU A 21 11.46 23.03 -9.79
C LEU A 21 10.73 21.89 -10.53
N VAL A 22 9.41 22.01 -10.67
CA VAL A 22 8.53 20.93 -11.17
C VAL A 22 8.95 20.41 -12.55
N TRP A 23 9.47 21.27 -13.42
CA TRP A 23 9.86 20.95 -14.79
C TRP A 23 11.28 20.39 -14.94
N GLN A 24 12.06 20.32 -13.86
CA GLN A 24 13.41 19.75 -13.94
C GLN A 24 13.32 18.24 -14.12
N ARG A 25 14.02 17.73 -15.14
CA ARG A 25 14.07 16.28 -15.44
C ARG A 25 14.55 15.47 -14.23
N ASP A 26 15.50 16.00 -13.49
CA ASP A 26 16.08 15.34 -12.31
C ASP A 26 15.04 15.16 -11.20
N ARG A 27 14.16 16.15 -11.00
CA ARG A 27 13.03 16.03 -10.08
C ARG A 27 12.14 14.83 -10.42
N ARG A 28 11.85 14.63 -11.71
CA ARG A 28 11.04 13.49 -12.17
C ARG A 28 11.75 12.17 -11.88
N ALA A 29 13.05 12.09 -12.16
CA ALA A 29 13.84 10.89 -11.90
C ALA A 29 13.86 10.55 -10.41
N LEU A 30 14.03 11.54 -9.53
CA LEU A 30 14.03 11.35 -8.09
C LEU A 30 12.67 10.82 -7.57
N LEU A 31 11.56 11.41 -8.03
CA LEU A 31 10.22 10.96 -7.66
C LEU A 31 9.91 9.54 -8.16
N GLU A 32 10.36 9.17 -9.36
CA GLU A 32 10.22 7.80 -9.86
C GLU A 32 11.02 6.80 -9.01
N SER A 33 12.25 7.14 -8.62
CA SER A 33 13.04 6.32 -7.69
C SER A 33 12.34 6.12 -6.35
N ALA A 34 11.83 7.19 -5.73
CA ALA A 34 11.07 7.10 -4.49
C ALA A 34 9.83 6.20 -4.65
N ARG A 35 9.10 6.35 -5.76
CA ARG A 35 7.93 5.52 -6.08
C ARG A 35 8.30 4.03 -6.22
N LEU A 36 9.44 3.73 -6.85
CA LEU A 36 9.94 2.36 -6.98
C LEU A 36 10.25 1.75 -5.61
N PHE A 37 10.94 2.48 -4.73
CA PHE A 37 11.26 2.00 -3.39
C PHE A 37 9.99 1.77 -2.54
N ARG A 38 9.04 2.70 -2.56
CA ARG A 38 7.73 2.50 -1.90
C ARG A 38 7.03 1.24 -2.41
N ARG A 39 7.03 1.03 -3.73
CA ARG A 39 6.42 -0.17 -4.33
C ARG A 39 7.13 -1.45 -3.91
N MET A 40 8.45 -1.46 -3.80
CA MET A 40 9.20 -2.63 -3.31
C MET A 40 8.84 -2.97 -1.86
N VAL A 41 8.75 -1.96 -0.99
CA VAL A 41 8.31 -2.14 0.41
C VAL A 41 6.89 -2.72 0.46
N CYS A 42 5.95 -2.09 -0.24
CA CYS A 42 4.55 -2.55 -0.23
C CYS A 42 4.40 -3.95 -0.85
N ASN A 43 5.16 -4.28 -1.90
CA ASN A 43 5.15 -5.62 -2.49
C ASN A 43 5.65 -6.68 -1.51
N ARG A 44 6.64 -6.35 -0.69
CA ARG A 44 7.12 -7.23 0.38
C ARG A 44 6.03 -7.45 1.43
N GLU A 45 5.26 -6.42 1.80
CA GLU A 45 4.15 -6.56 2.74
C GLU A 45 3.01 -7.42 2.19
N ALA A 46 2.76 -7.35 0.88
CA ALA A 46 1.75 -8.15 0.19
C ALA A 46 2.24 -9.53 -0.29
N VAL A 47 3.46 -9.95 0.10
CA VAL A 47 4.01 -11.24 -0.31
C VAL A 47 3.32 -12.40 0.40
N ASP A 48 2.76 -12.16 1.58
CA ASP A 48 2.02 -13.16 2.34
C ASP A 48 0.59 -13.29 1.75
N PRO A 49 0.26 -14.42 1.12
CA PRO A 49 -1.09 -14.63 0.57
C PRO A 49 -2.14 -14.84 1.68
N GLY A 50 -1.75 -15.03 2.93
CA GLY A 50 -2.66 -15.20 4.07
C GLY A 50 -2.97 -13.90 4.81
N ARG A 51 -2.19 -12.84 4.59
CA ARG A 51 -2.27 -11.61 5.40
C ARG A 51 -1.73 -10.39 4.66
N ILE A 52 -2.39 -9.25 4.84
CA ILE A 52 -1.82 -7.94 4.50
C ILE A 52 -2.20 -6.88 5.54
N ALA A 53 -1.21 -6.14 6.04
CA ALA A 53 -1.43 -4.99 6.92
C ALA A 53 -1.62 -3.72 6.05
N ILE A 54 -2.68 -2.96 6.30
CA ILE A 54 -2.95 -1.70 5.61
C ILE A 54 -2.23 -0.58 6.37
N THR A 55 -1.28 0.07 5.74
CA THR A 55 -0.53 1.19 6.34
C THR A 55 -0.86 2.51 5.64
N TRP A 56 -0.66 3.63 6.34
CA TRP A 56 -0.84 4.98 5.76
C TRP A 56 0.05 5.26 4.56
N THR A 57 1.20 4.58 4.50
CA THR A 57 2.19 4.72 3.44
C THR A 57 2.02 3.71 2.31
N MET A 58 1.07 2.78 2.43
CA MET A 58 0.84 1.73 1.46
C MET A 58 0.27 2.31 0.16
N LEU A 59 0.77 1.84 -0.97
CA LEU A 59 0.22 2.24 -2.27
C LEU A 59 -1.15 1.61 -2.48
N ILE A 60 -2.10 2.40 -2.98
CA ILE A 60 -3.51 2.00 -3.15
C ILE A 60 -3.67 0.71 -3.95
N ASP A 61 -2.83 0.50 -4.97
CA ASP A 61 -2.89 -0.67 -5.85
C ASP A 61 -2.54 -1.97 -5.13
N ILE A 62 -1.88 -1.92 -3.97
CA ILE A 62 -1.34 -3.09 -3.28
C ILE A 62 -2.47 -3.89 -2.59
N PRO A 63 -3.28 -3.31 -1.68
CA PRO A 63 -4.43 -4.03 -1.12
C PRO A 63 -5.44 -4.44 -2.19
N GLN A 64 -5.58 -3.65 -3.26
CA GLN A 64 -6.47 -3.98 -4.37
C GLN A 64 -6.04 -5.26 -5.08
N ARG A 65 -4.75 -5.39 -5.41
CA ARG A 65 -4.22 -6.61 -6.02
C ARG A 65 -4.32 -7.81 -5.08
N TRP A 66 -3.98 -7.63 -3.80
CA TRP A 66 -4.08 -8.70 -2.82
C TRP A 66 -5.52 -9.21 -2.69
N CYS A 67 -6.51 -8.31 -2.53
CA CYS A 67 -7.93 -8.68 -2.51
C CYS A 67 -8.37 -9.41 -3.79
N HIS A 68 -7.89 -8.93 -4.95
CA HIS A 68 -8.22 -9.54 -6.25
C HIS A 68 -7.74 -10.98 -6.37
N GLN A 69 -6.57 -11.32 -5.81
CA GLN A 69 -6.05 -12.69 -5.78
C GLN A 69 -6.97 -13.66 -5.02
N HIS A 70 -7.77 -13.16 -4.08
CA HIS A 70 -8.75 -13.95 -3.32
C HIS A 70 -10.19 -13.82 -3.86
N GLY A 71 -10.36 -13.25 -5.06
CA GLY A 71 -11.66 -13.09 -5.70
C GLY A 71 -12.49 -11.90 -5.19
N TYR A 72 -11.87 -10.98 -4.43
CA TYR A 72 -12.53 -9.76 -3.96
C TYR A 72 -12.21 -8.56 -4.85
N ARG A 73 -13.16 -7.66 -5.01
CA ARG A 73 -12.93 -6.32 -5.54
C ARG A 73 -12.74 -5.36 -4.36
N ALA A 74 -11.66 -4.59 -4.38
CA ALA A 74 -11.42 -3.53 -3.41
C ALA A 74 -11.39 -2.15 -4.08
N VAL A 75 -12.11 -1.19 -3.50
CA VAL A 75 -12.16 0.19 -3.95
C VAL A 75 -11.67 1.08 -2.82
N ALA A 76 -10.68 1.92 -3.08
CA ALA A 76 -10.20 2.89 -2.11
C ALA A 76 -11.13 4.12 -2.04
N GLY A 77 -11.41 4.58 -0.83
CA GLY A 77 -12.14 5.80 -0.53
C GLY A 77 -11.39 6.69 0.46
N HIS A 78 -12.05 7.70 1.01
CA HIS A 78 -11.46 8.51 2.08
C HIS A 78 -11.28 7.66 3.35
N GLY A 79 -10.02 7.33 3.66
CA GLY A 79 -9.64 6.68 4.91
C GLY A 79 -9.62 5.15 4.88
N GLY A 80 -9.81 4.50 3.73
CA GLY A 80 -9.74 3.05 3.67
C GLY A 80 -10.24 2.42 2.37
N TYR A 81 -10.63 1.16 2.47
CA TYR A 81 -11.04 0.29 1.38
C TYR A 81 -12.42 -0.29 1.67
N VAL A 82 -13.27 -0.28 0.65
CA VAL A 82 -14.49 -1.08 0.59
C VAL A 82 -14.18 -2.31 -0.24
N ILE A 83 -14.33 -3.50 0.37
CA ILE A 83 -13.94 -4.79 -0.19
C ILE A 83 -15.18 -5.68 -0.31
N GLN A 84 -15.42 -6.28 -1.47
CA GLN A 84 -16.63 -7.05 -1.74
C GLN A 84 -16.35 -8.23 -2.69
N ARG A 85 -17.03 -9.36 -2.49
CA ARG A 85 -17.03 -10.52 -3.39
C ARG A 85 -18.47 -10.90 -3.74
N GLY A 86 -18.87 -10.69 -4.98
CA GLY A 86 -20.25 -10.92 -5.43
C GLY A 86 -21.27 -10.18 -4.55
N ASP A 87 -22.23 -10.92 -4.01
CA ASP A 87 -23.30 -10.41 -3.15
C ASP A 87 -22.99 -10.54 -1.65
N GLU A 88 -21.75 -10.89 -1.28
CA GLU A 88 -21.34 -10.90 0.13
C GLU A 88 -21.41 -9.50 0.75
N ALA A 89 -21.58 -9.47 2.07
CA ALA A 89 -21.51 -8.24 2.84
C ALA A 89 -20.18 -7.52 2.62
N MET A 90 -20.24 -6.19 2.48
CA MET A 90 -19.05 -5.37 2.26
C MET A 90 -18.18 -5.35 3.52
N ILE A 91 -16.88 -5.47 3.31
CA ILE A 91 -15.85 -5.33 4.33
C ILE A 91 -15.27 -3.92 4.21
N ILE A 92 -15.14 -3.22 5.35
CA ILE A 92 -14.52 -1.90 5.43
C ILE A 92 -13.24 -2.03 6.24
N ALA A 93 -12.11 -1.65 5.65
CA ALA A 93 -10.80 -1.70 6.28
C ALA A 93 -10.02 -0.42 6.03
N GLY A 94 -9.37 0.12 7.06
CA GLY A 94 -8.58 1.35 7.00
C GLY A 94 -7.11 1.12 7.35
N PRO A 95 -6.28 2.18 7.28
CA PRO A 95 -4.93 2.14 7.84
C PRO A 95 -4.93 1.71 9.31
N GLY A 96 -4.04 0.79 9.67
CA GLY A 96 -3.98 0.12 10.97
C GLY A 96 -4.66 -1.25 10.99
N ASP A 97 -5.59 -1.51 10.07
CA ASP A 97 -6.23 -2.81 9.95
C ASP A 97 -5.33 -3.83 9.25
N THR A 98 -5.47 -5.09 9.62
CA THR A 98 -4.90 -6.23 8.91
C THR A 98 -6.01 -7.04 8.26
N LEU A 99 -5.92 -7.24 6.94
CA LEU A 99 -6.74 -8.21 6.22
C LEU A 99 -6.13 -9.59 6.35
N ARG A 100 -6.96 -10.61 6.61
CA ARG A 100 -6.55 -12.01 6.64
C ARG A 100 -7.42 -12.86 5.74
N TRP A 101 -6.79 -13.82 5.07
CA TRP A 101 -7.46 -14.83 4.26
C TRP A 101 -7.42 -16.16 5.01
N ASP A 102 -8.60 -16.71 5.34
CA ASP A 102 -8.74 -17.98 6.06
C ASP A 102 -8.85 -19.21 5.13
N GLY A 103 -8.70 -19.02 3.82
CA GLY A 103 -8.97 -20.05 2.80
C GLY A 103 -10.37 -19.96 2.18
N GLN A 104 -11.28 -19.18 2.77
CA GLN A 104 -12.65 -19.04 2.31
C GLN A 104 -13.11 -17.59 2.19
N ARG A 105 -12.73 -16.70 3.12
CA ARG A 105 -13.15 -15.30 3.18
C ARG A 105 -12.04 -14.39 3.70
N ILE A 106 -12.16 -13.11 3.37
CA ILE A 106 -11.33 -12.06 3.98
C ILE A 106 -11.98 -11.63 5.31
N THR A 107 -11.18 -11.51 6.36
CA THR A 107 -11.58 -10.89 7.63
C THR A 107 -10.67 -9.71 7.97
N VAL A 108 -11.17 -8.82 8.83
CA VAL A 108 -10.42 -7.64 9.30
C VAL A 108 -10.05 -7.85 10.76
N GLU A 109 -8.75 -7.83 11.05
CA GLU A 109 -8.22 -7.69 12.39
C GLU A 109 -7.89 -6.21 12.62
N ARG A 110 -8.54 -5.61 13.61
CA ARG A 110 -8.27 -4.22 14.00
C ARG A 110 -7.27 -4.24 15.15
N GLU A 111 -6.17 -3.51 15.01
CA GLU A 111 -5.31 -3.24 16.16
C GLU A 111 -6.09 -2.32 17.14
N PRO A 112 -6.12 -2.63 18.45
CA PRO A 112 -6.87 -1.85 19.44
C PRO A 112 -6.32 -0.43 19.67
#